data_AF-A0A0R3MZH6-F1
#
_entry.id   AF-A0A0R3MZH6-F1
#
_cell.length_a   1.000
_cell.length_b   1.000
_cell.length_c   1.000
_cell.angle_alpha   90.00
_cell.angle_beta   90.00
_cell.angle_gamma   90.00
#
_symmetry.space_group_name_H-M   'P 1'
#
loop_
_entity.id
_entity.type
_entity.pdbx_description
1 polymer ?
#
loop_
_entity_poly.entity_id
_entity_poly.type
_entity_poly.pdbx_seq_one_letter_code
_entity_poly.pdbx_strand_id
1 'polypeptide(L)'
;MATLPEQIAVAASGAAFLLCILYVSAYRPIILISFFFILFTLVWRTAATMFIDLAGPVLSSQTDRHIGPGLATPLHVLAYFATLAPFFFLLRPAAVQYWLADADREPAAPGTITLSGITVVISLCFLSYLYFDLIRIGSIPLFARLERFVYTTQYAGAAHRWLILYGNFVTFWWGVMFAAERLRNHRVDFRHLGMLGILMLYMFLTGNRFSAFYSFGSFFVMPLAAAIAADIRDNRSTAPFSWVGKAFQRRDLIAFGTILVLAAIVSTVGIYNNLANVRQYQGEEILSQFWERLLVQPSELGWISYERVFSFGQWQPDRVYDFLFQAPLDASRNTTPQFLMLETIGEPRTYEHISGGFQFAGGFPEIFFELFGPIYAWPFLFAAGYIAAGLTAVTIKGVIQGRYASAFLSLYVLFGFYVMYIGGMLNFVSTPLYWVKVAALAAALLLEARLAREGLPLVPWALFRVPSFRKARAA
;
A
#
# COMPACT_ATOMS: atom_id res chain seq x y z
N MET A 1 -6.94 4.21 -35.33
CA MET A 1 -7.61 5.19 -34.45
C MET A 1 -8.87 4.56 -33.92
N ALA A 2 -9.13 4.68 -32.61
CA ALA A 2 -10.38 4.19 -32.01
C ALA A 2 -11.59 4.91 -32.62
N THR A 3 -12.66 4.16 -32.86
CA THR A 3 -13.94 4.69 -33.33
C THR A 3 -14.57 5.59 -32.25
N LEU A 4 -15.44 6.52 -32.65
CA LEU A 4 -16.11 7.41 -31.69
C LEU A 4 -16.84 6.66 -30.56
N PRO A 5 -17.58 5.55 -30.81
CA PRO A 5 -18.18 4.75 -29.74
C PRO A 5 -17.16 4.18 -28.74
N GLU A 6 -16.00 3.73 -29.23
CA GLU A 6 -14.93 3.19 -28.37
C GLU A 6 -14.32 4.27 -27.49
N GLN A 7 -14.07 5.46 -28.05
CA GLN A 7 -13.59 6.62 -27.28
C GLN A 7 -14.59 7.02 -26.18
N ILE A 8 -15.89 7.03 -26.51
CA ILE A 8 -16.95 7.31 -25.54
C ILE A 8 -16.96 6.25 -24.44
N ALA A 9 -16.85 4.96 -24.79
CA ALA A 9 -16.81 3.88 -23.81
C ALA A 9 -15.62 4.01 -22.85
N VAL A 10 -14.41 4.25 -23.38
CA VAL A 10 -13.19 4.45 -22.59
C VAL A 10 -13.34 5.65 -21.65
N ALA A 11 -13.77 6.80 -22.18
CA ALA A 11 -13.96 8.02 -21.39
C ALA A 11 -15.04 7.84 -20.30
N ALA A 12 -16.17 7.21 -20.64
CA ALA A 12 -17.27 6.98 -19.70
C ALA A 12 -16.88 6.01 -18.58
N SER A 13 -16.22 4.89 -18.90
CA SER A 13 -15.75 3.93 -17.90
C SER A 13 -14.71 4.55 -16.97
N GLY A 14 -13.72 5.25 -17.53
CA GLY A 14 -12.72 5.95 -16.75
C GLY A 14 -13.31 7.02 -15.82
N ALA A 15 -14.20 7.86 -16.36
CA ALA A 15 -14.92 8.85 -15.57
C ALA A 15 -15.78 8.23 -14.46
N ALA A 16 -16.47 7.11 -14.74
CA ALA A 16 -17.24 6.40 -13.74
C ALA A 16 -16.37 5.90 -12.57
N PHE A 17 -15.19 5.37 -12.86
CA PHE A 17 -14.24 4.96 -11.83
C PHE A 17 -13.75 6.15 -11.00
N LEU A 18 -13.34 7.25 -11.64
CA LEU A 18 -12.90 8.47 -10.95
C LEU A 18 -14.02 9.07 -10.09
N LEU A 19 -15.26 9.09 -10.57
CA LEU A 19 -16.43 9.51 -9.79
C LEU A 19 -16.68 8.59 -8.58
N CYS A 20 -16.49 7.28 -8.72
CA CYS A 20 -16.55 6.36 -7.59
C CYS A 20 -15.47 6.67 -6.56
N ILE A 21 -14.24 6.97 -6.97
CA ILE A 21 -13.16 7.36 -6.06
C ILE A 21 -13.46 8.69 -5.37
N LEU A 22 -14.01 9.67 -6.09
CA LEU A 22 -14.47 10.92 -5.50
C LEU A 22 -15.59 10.68 -4.48
N TYR A 23 -16.55 9.80 -4.79
CA TYR A 23 -17.60 9.40 -3.86
C TYR A 23 -17.02 8.73 -2.61
N VAL A 24 -16.08 7.79 -2.78
CA VAL A 24 -15.39 7.14 -1.66
C VAL A 24 -14.65 8.16 -0.81
N SER A 25 -13.99 9.13 -1.44
CA SER A 25 -13.23 10.17 -0.74
C SER A 25 -14.12 11.14 0.02
N ALA A 26 -15.28 11.50 -0.56
CA ALA A 26 -16.23 12.43 0.04
C ALA A 26 -17.05 11.80 1.18
N TYR A 27 -17.47 10.53 1.01
CA TYR A 27 -18.51 9.91 1.84
C TYR A 27 -18.10 8.60 2.53
N ARG A 28 -17.01 7.95 2.10
CA ARG A 28 -16.51 6.68 2.66
C ARG A 28 -15.05 6.79 3.11
N PRO A 29 -14.72 7.73 4.02
CA PRO A 29 -13.33 8.00 4.40
C PRO A 29 -12.64 6.78 5.02
N ILE A 30 -13.38 5.87 5.66
CA ILE A 30 -12.82 4.63 6.21
C ILE A 30 -12.26 3.74 5.09
N ILE A 31 -13.00 3.58 3.98
CA ILE A 31 -12.54 2.83 2.81
C ILE A 31 -11.35 3.56 2.17
N LEU A 32 -11.48 4.87 1.96
CA LEU A 32 -10.41 5.70 1.39
C LEU A 32 -9.09 5.49 2.13
N ILE A 33 -9.10 5.69 3.44
CA ILE A 33 -7.89 5.75 4.26
C ILE A 33 -7.30 4.35 4.50
N SER A 34 -8.16 3.35 4.79
CA SER A 34 -7.69 1.99 5.05
C SER A 34 -7.16 1.28 3.80
N PHE A 35 -7.68 1.64 2.63
CA PHE A 35 -7.29 1.05 1.35
C PHE A 35 -6.56 2.03 0.42
N PHE A 36 -6.07 3.15 0.97
CA PHE A 36 -5.43 4.24 0.21
C PHE A 36 -4.31 3.74 -0.71
N PHE A 37 -3.46 2.86 -0.19
CA PHE A 37 -2.33 2.27 -0.92
C PHE A 37 -2.73 1.50 -2.18
N ILE A 38 -3.93 0.92 -2.21
CA ILE A 38 -4.41 0.21 -3.40
C ILE A 38 -5.23 1.17 -4.26
N LEU A 39 -6.11 1.97 -3.67
CA LEU A 39 -6.94 2.95 -4.41
C LEU A 39 -6.10 3.90 -5.27
N PHE A 40 -5.01 4.44 -4.72
CA PHE A 40 -4.13 5.31 -5.50
C PHE A 40 -3.48 4.56 -6.67
N THR A 41 -3.03 3.32 -6.48
CA THR A 41 -2.51 2.48 -7.57
C THR A 41 -3.58 2.20 -8.64
N LEU A 42 -4.82 1.91 -8.25
CA LEU A 42 -5.92 1.68 -9.19
C LEU A 42 -6.26 2.94 -9.98
N VAL A 43 -6.29 4.12 -9.34
CA VAL A 43 -6.49 5.41 -10.01
C VAL A 43 -5.37 5.68 -11.01
N TRP A 44 -4.12 5.49 -10.58
CA TRP A 44 -2.96 5.71 -11.43
C TRP A 44 -3.00 4.80 -12.66
N ARG A 45 -3.29 3.51 -12.48
CA ARG A 45 -3.41 2.56 -13.59
C ARG A 45 -4.61 2.81 -14.48
N THR A 46 -5.73 3.28 -13.94
CA THR A 46 -6.88 3.70 -14.75
C THR A 46 -6.49 4.88 -15.64
N ALA A 47 -5.82 5.89 -15.10
CA ALA A 47 -5.34 7.04 -15.88
C ALA A 47 -4.35 6.62 -16.97
N ALA A 48 -3.40 5.73 -16.65
CA ALA A 48 -2.44 5.18 -17.61
C ALA A 48 -3.13 4.36 -18.72
N THR A 49 -4.04 3.45 -18.38
CA THR A 49 -4.78 2.64 -19.36
C THR A 49 -5.66 3.53 -20.25
N MET A 50 -6.36 4.52 -19.68
CA MET A 50 -7.14 5.50 -20.43
C MET A 50 -6.28 6.28 -21.41
N PHE A 51 -5.08 6.70 -20.99
CA PHE A 51 -4.14 7.40 -21.86
C PHE A 51 -3.73 6.52 -23.04
N ILE A 52 -3.35 5.26 -22.81
CA ILE A 52 -2.97 4.32 -23.87
C ILE A 52 -4.14 4.09 -24.84
N ASP A 53 -5.36 3.88 -24.33
CA ASP A 53 -6.54 3.62 -25.15
C ASP A 53 -6.99 4.83 -25.98
N LEU A 54 -6.86 6.05 -25.45
CA LEU A 54 -7.31 7.28 -26.12
C LEU A 54 -6.23 7.90 -27.02
N ALA A 55 -4.97 7.92 -26.57
CA ALA A 55 -3.85 8.57 -27.26
C ALA A 55 -3.02 7.62 -28.12
N GLY A 56 -3.23 6.30 -27.99
CA GLY A 56 -2.51 5.28 -28.75
C GLY A 56 -2.65 5.43 -30.28
N PRO A 57 -1.68 4.94 -31.06
CA PRO A 57 -0.53 4.14 -30.64
C PRO A 57 0.59 4.95 -29.96
N VAL A 58 1.05 4.50 -28.80
CA VAL A 58 2.19 5.09 -28.06
C VAL A 58 3.34 4.09 -27.97
N LEU A 59 4.58 4.55 -28.10
CA LEU A 59 5.76 3.71 -27.94
C LEU A 59 5.99 3.37 -26.45
N SER A 60 6.08 2.08 -26.14
CA SER A 60 6.63 1.59 -24.88
C SER A 60 8.10 1.25 -25.11
N SER A 61 9.01 1.96 -24.44
CA SER A 61 10.45 1.70 -24.55
C SER A 61 10.87 0.38 -23.91
N GLN A 62 10.08 -0.13 -22.96
CA GLN A 62 10.36 -1.40 -22.28
C GLN A 62 10.03 -2.60 -23.16
N THR A 63 8.95 -2.50 -23.95
CA THR A 63 8.51 -3.57 -24.85
C THR A 63 9.02 -3.42 -26.27
N ASP A 64 9.59 -2.25 -26.62
CA ASP A 64 9.99 -1.88 -27.98
C ASP A 64 8.82 -2.01 -28.98
N ARG A 65 7.61 -1.73 -28.50
CA ARG A 65 6.35 -1.92 -29.23
C ARG A 65 5.44 -0.71 -29.08
N HIS A 66 4.67 -0.43 -30.14
CA HIS A 66 3.54 0.50 -30.06
C HIS A 66 2.30 -0.19 -29.47
N ILE A 67 1.75 0.42 -28.42
CA ILE A 67 0.55 -0.05 -27.71
C ILE A 67 -0.59 0.97 -27.83
N GLY A 68 -1.82 0.48 -27.80
CA GLY A 68 -3.01 1.31 -28.04
C GLY A 68 -3.23 1.66 -29.53
N PRO A 69 -4.37 2.27 -29.87
CA PRO A 69 -5.53 2.49 -29.02
C PRO A 69 -6.33 1.19 -28.79
N GLY A 70 -7.24 1.14 -27.82
CA GLY A 70 -7.98 -0.09 -27.48
C GLY A 70 -9.14 0.12 -26.51
N LEU A 71 -9.63 -0.99 -25.94
CA LEU A 71 -10.74 -1.04 -24.97
C LEU A 71 -10.32 -1.72 -23.65
N ALA A 72 -9.04 -1.63 -23.27
CA ALA A 72 -8.56 -2.20 -22.02
C ALA A 72 -9.18 -1.50 -20.79
N THR A 73 -9.47 -0.20 -20.90
CA THR A 73 -9.99 0.64 -19.82
C THR A 73 -11.32 0.15 -19.28
N PRO A 74 -12.40 -0.04 -20.08
CA PRO A 74 -13.66 -0.57 -19.57
C PRO A 74 -13.50 -1.90 -18.81
N LEU A 75 -12.65 -2.80 -19.31
CA LEU A 75 -12.40 -4.09 -18.69
C LEU A 75 -11.71 -3.94 -17.32
N HIS A 76 -10.61 -3.17 -17.27
CA HIS A 76 -9.87 -2.92 -16.03
C HIS A 76 -10.75 -2.22 -14.99
N VAL A 77 -11.53 -1.22 -15.41
CA VAL A 77 -12.48 -0.52 -14.52
C VAL A 77 -13.51 -1.50 -13.95
N LEU A 78 -14.05 -2.41 -14.75
CA LEU A 78 -14.98 -3.42 -14.26
C LEU A 78 -14.32 -4.35 -13.24
N ALA A 79 -13.06 -4.75 -13.46
CA ALA A 79 -12.30 -5.57 -12.50
C ALA A 79 -12.05 -4.82 -11.19
N TYR A 80 -11.79 -3.52 -11.27
CA TYR A 80 -11.63 -2.66 -10.09
C TYR A 80 -12.95 -2.51 -9.33
N PHE A 81 -14.09 -2.37 -10.01
CA PHE A 81 -15.39 -2.37 -9.36
C PHE A 81 -15.70 -3.71 -8.68
N ALA A 82 -15.44 -4.84 -9.34
CA ALA A 82 -15.62 -6.17 -8.74
C ALA A 82 -14.78 -6.34 -7.46
N THR A 83 -13.56 -5.79 -7.46
CA THR A 83 -12.65 -5.81 -6.31
C THR A 83 -13.08 -4.88 -5.18
N LEU A 84 -13.62 -3.70 -5.52
CA LEU A 84 -14.02 -2.68 -4.54
C LEU A 84 -15.40 -2.93 -3.93
N ALA A 85 -16.31 -3.61 -4.64
CA ALA A 85 -17.67 -3.85 -4.16
C ALA A 85 -17.72 -4.46 -2.75
N PRO A 86 -16.93 -5.49 -2.39
CA PRO A 86 -16.88 -6.04 -1.03
C PRO A 86 -16.57 -5.03 0.08
N PHE A 87 -15.75 -4.00 -0.19
CA PHE A 87 -15.43 -2.96 0.80
C PHE A 87 -16.68 -2.17 1.19
N PHE A 88 -17.59 -1.89 0.25
CA PHE A 88 -18.84 -1.19 0.55
C PHE A 88 -19.78 -2.02 1.43
N PHE A 89 -19.75 -3.34 1.30
CA PHE A 89 -20.56 -4.24 2.12
C PHE A 89 -20.00 -4.42 3.53
N LEU A 90 -18.70 -4.70 3.65
CA LEU A 90 -18.07 -5.06 4.93
C LEU A 90 -17.70 -3.83 5.79
N LEU A 91 -17.35 -2.70 5.17
CA LEU A 91 -17.04 -1.44 5.86
C LEU A 91 -18.22 -0.47 5.86
N ARG A 92 -19.45 -0.99 5.82
CA ARG A 92 -20.66 -0.17 5.89
C ARG A 92 -20.73 0.58 7.23
N PRO A 93 -21.28 1.81 7.28
CA PRO A 93 -21.29 2.64 8.48
C PRO A 93 -21.94 1.97 9.69
N ALA A 94 -23.00 1.18 9.47
CA ALA A 94 -23.66 0.43 10.53
C ALA A 94 -22.73 -0.59 11.22
N ALA A 95 -21.89 -1.28 10.45
CA ALA A 95 -20.93 -2.24 11.01
C ALA A 95 -19.86 -1.51 11.83
N VAL A 96 -19.35 -0.39 11.31
CA VAL A 96 -18.37 0.44 12.02
C VAL A 96 -18.94 1.00 13.31
N GLN A 97 -20.18 1.52 13.30
CA GLN A 97 -20.86 2.02 14.49
C GLN A 97 -21.02 0.95 15.56
N TYR A 98 -21.33 -0.28 15.16
CA TYR A 98 -21.38 -1.42 16.08
C TYR A 98 -20.01 -1.68 16.73
N TRP A 99 -18.91 -1.67 15.96
CA TRP A 99 -17.56 -1.83 16.53
C TRP A 99 -17.19 -0.72 17.51
N LEU A 100 -17.59 0.52 17.21
CA LEU A 100 -17.34 1.68 18.06
C LEU A 100 -18.14 1.64 19.37
N ALA A 101 -19.33 1.04 19.37
CA ALA A 101 -20.18 0.88 20.55
C ALA A 101 -19.64 -0.18 21.51
N ASP A 102 -19.00 -1.22 20.98
CA ASP A 102 -18.37 -2.34 21.71
C ASP A 102 -16.92 -2.06 22.14
N ALA A 103 -16.43 -0.83 21.96
CA ALA A 103 -15.03 -0.49 22.18
C ALA A 103 -14.76 -0.04 23.63
N ASP A 104 -13.82 -0.69 24.30
CA ASP A 104 -13.22 -0.20 25.54
C ASP A 104 -12.19 0.91 25.23
N ARG A 105 -12.47 2.12 25.71
CA ARG A 105 -11.68 3.33 25.47
C ARG A 105 -11.12 3.94 26.74
N GLU A 106 -11.01 3.16 27.82
CA GLU A 106 -10.48 3.72 29.05
C GLU A 106 -9.07 4.32 28.84
N PRO A 107 -8.86 5.59 29.25
CA PRO A 107 -7.56 6.22 29.19
C PRO A 107 -6.63 5.57 30.22
N ALA A 108 -5.33 5.56 29.94
CA ALA A 108 -4.36 5.07 30.91
C ALA A 108 -4.34 5.99 32.15
N ALA A 109 -4.31 5.39 33.35
CA ALA A 109 -4.20 6.15 34.58
C ALA A 109 -2.90 7.01 34.60
N PRO A 110 -2.92 8.21 35.21
CA PRO A 110 -1.73 9.06 35.30
C PRO A 110 -0.52 8.30 35.87
N GLY A 111 0.65 8.46 35.23
CA GLY A 111 1.90 7.77 35.64
C GLY A 111 2.04 6.32 35.14
N THR A 112 1.15 5.86 34.27
CA THR A 112 1.27 4.53 33.63
C THR A 112 2.08 4.62 32.33
N ILE A 113 3.00 3.68 32.13
CA ILE A 113 3.70 3.52 30.86
C ILE A 113 2.75 2.84 29.86
N THR A 114 2.51 3.50 28.73
CA THR A 114 1.68 2.99 27.65
C THR A 114 2.50 2.23 26.61
N LEU A 115 1.83 1.36 25.86
CA LEU A 115 2.40 0.66 24.72
C LEU A 115 2.96 1.63 23.67
N SER A 116 2.28 2.76 23.47
CA SER A 116 2.77 3.84 22.61
C SER A 116 4.09 4.43 23.11
N GLY A 117 4.21 4.69 24.43
CA GLY A 117 5.45 5.17 25.03
C GLY A 117 6.64 4.22 24.81
N ILE A 118 6.44 2.92 25.03
CA ILE A 118 7.48 1.91 24.75
C ILE A 118 7.81 1.86 23.26
N THR A 119 6.80 1.90 22.39
CA THR A 119 6.98 1.88 20.94
C THR A 119 7.85 3.05 20.49
N VAL A 120 7.62 4.26 21.00
CA VAL A 120 8.45 5.43 20.69
C VAL A 120 9.90 5.21 21.09
N VAL A 121 10.16 4.73 22.31
CA VAL A 121 11.54 4.50 22.79
C VAL A 121 12.27 3.47 21.92
N ILE A 122 11.65 2.31 21.68
CA ILE A 122 12.25 1.25 20.84
C ILE A 122 12.50 1.76 19.42
N SER A 123 11.55 2.51 18.87
CA SER A 123 11.64 3.04 17.50
C SER A 123 12.72 4.10 17.37
N LEU A 124 12.90 4.96 18.38
CA LEU A 124 14.00 5.92 18.42
C LEU A 124 15.35 5.22 18.51
N CYS A 125 15.49 4.19 19.35
CA CYS A 125 16.71 3.38 19.40
C CYS A 125 17.03 2.76 18.03
N PHE A 126 16.01 2.22 17.35
CA PHE A 126 16.16 1.64 16.02
C PHE A 126 16.54 2.70 14.95
N LEU A 127 15.89 3.86 14.95
CA LEU A 127 16.21 4.97 14.05
C LEU A 127 17.62 5.51 14.32
N SER A 128 18.02 5.69 15.58
CA SER A 128 19.38 6.09 15.94
C SER A 128 20.41 5.08 15.44
N TYR A 129 20.13 3.77 15.57
CA TYR A 129 21.00 2.72 15.03
C TYR A 129 21.10 2.78 13.50
N LEU A 130 19.99 2.99 12.79
CA LEU A 130 19.97 3.17 11.33
C LEU A 130 20.84 4.34 10.85
N TYR A 131 20.71 5.50 11.51
CA TYR A 131 21.50 6.68 11.17
C TYR A 131 22.97 6.51 11.52
N PHE A 132 23.26 5.89 12.68
CA PHE A 132 24.64 5.57 13.06
C PHE A 132 25.30 4.64 12.04
N ASP A 133 24.59 3.60 11.59
CA ASP A 133 25.06 2.66 10.58
C ASP A 133 25.31 3.36 9.23
N LEU A 134 24.40 4.24 8.80
CA LEU A 134 24.57 5.05 7.59
C LEU A 134 25.82 5.95 7.65
N ILE A 135 26.04 6.63 8.78
CA ILE A 135 27.22 7.49 8.98
C ILE A 135 28.50 6.64 9.01
N ARG A 136 28.47 5.48 9.68
CA ARG A 136 29.62 4.57 9.79
C ARG A 136 30.07 4.03 8.44
N ILE A 137 29.14 3.70 7.55
CA ILE A 137 29.45 3.22 6.19
C ILE A 137 30.08 4.33 5.32
N GLY A 138 29.78 5.60 5.62
CA GLY A 138 30.38 6.78 4.98
C GLY A 138 29.88 7.08 3.55
N SER A 139 29.30 6.11 2.86
CA SER A 139 28.73 6.28 1.52
C SER A 139 27.22 6.57 1.61
N ILE A 140 26.84 7.84 1.47
CA ILE A 140 25.43 8.25 1.38
C ILE A 140 25.00 8.19 -0.09
N PRO A 141 24.08 7.27 -0.48
CA PRO A 141 23.72 7.05 -1.88
C PRO A 141 23.32 8.29 -2.66
N LEU A 142 22.57 9.20 -2.01
CA LEU A 142 22.12 10.44 -2.63
C LEU A 142 23.29 11.31 -3.13
N PHE A 143 24.38 11.37 -2.36
CA PHE A 143 25.57 12.18 -2.70
C PHE A 143 26.59 11.39 -3.51
N ALA A 144 26.67 10.07 -3.29
CA ALA A 144 27.58 9.17 -3.98
C ALA A 144 27.11 8.74 -5.39
N ARG A 145 25.92 9.20 -5.82
CA ARG A 145 25.28 8.79 -7.09
C ARG A 145 25.13 7.28 -7.25
N LEU A 146 24.98 6.57 -6.13
CA LEU A 146 24.81 5.13 -6.11
C LEU A 146 23.34 4.78 -6.34
N GLU A 147 23.09 3.76 -7.16
CA GLU A 147 21.75 3.18 -7.24
C GLU A 147 21.37 2.53 -5.91
N ARG A 148 20.10 2.66 -5.53
CA ARG A 148 19.55 2.04 -4.31
C ARG A 148 19.88 0.55 -4.21
N PHE A 149 19.69 -0.19 -5.30
CA PHE A 149 19.92 -1.63 -5.31
C PHE A 149 21.36 -1.97 -4.93
N VAL A 150 22.31 -1.32 -5.60
CA VAL A 150 23.75 -1.44 -5.34
C VAL A 150 24.08 -1.12 -3.88
N TYR A 151 23.52 -0.02 -3.35
CA TYR A 151 23.69 0.32 -1.94
C TYR A 151 23.17 -0.78 -1.01
N THR A 152 21.92 -1.22 -1.19
CA THR A 152 21.29 -2.22 -0.32
C THR A 152 22.06 -3.54 -0.32
N THR A 153 22.56 -3.99 -1.48
CA THR A 153 23.25 -5.28 -1.60
C THR A 153 24.71 -5.24 -1.16
N GLN A 154 25.45 -4.18 -1.52
CA GLN A 154 26.91 -4.16 -1.37
C GLN A 154 27.37 -3.38 -0.12
N TYR A 155 26.63 -2.36 0.30
CA TYR A 155 27.11 -1.40 1.31
C TYR A 155 26.25 -1.38 2.58
N ALA A 156 24.94 -1.51 2.44
CA ALA A 156 24.00 -1.28 3.53
C ALA A 156 24.12 -2.34 4.63
N GLY A 157 24.11 -1.90 5.89
CA GLY A 157 24.14 -2.80 7.04
C GLY A 157 22.79 -3.49 7.30
N ALA A 158 22.80 -4.35 8.32
CA ALA A 158 21.69 -5.27 8.61
C ALA A 158 20.37 -4.54 8.90
N ALA A 159 20.41 -3.41 9.62
CA ALA A 159 19.20 -2.65 9.94
C ALA A 159 18.55 -2.04 8.70
N HIS A 160 19.32 -1.52 7.75
CA HIS A 160 18.78 -1.02 6.49
C HIS A 160 18.09 -2.15 5.71
N ARG A 161 18.75 -3.31 5.58
CA ARG A 161 18.17 -4.46 4.87
C ARG A 161 16.87 -4.93 5.54
N TRP A 162 16.86 -4.98 6.87
CA TRP A 162 15.67 -5.31 7.63
C TRP A 162 14.55 -4.28 7.43
N LEU A 163 14.88 -2.98 7.42
CA LEU A 163 13.91 -1.91 7.15
C LEU A 163 13.31 -2.01 5.75
N ILE A 164 14.10 -2.35 4.73
CA ILE A 164 13.58 -2.53 3.37
C ILE A 164 12.56 -3.68 3.30
N LEU A 165 12.75 -4.73 4.11
CA LEU A 165 11.84 -5.88 4.16
C LEU A 165 10.58 -5.62 5.01
N TYR A 166 10.74 -4.96 6.16
CA TYR A 166 9.69 -4.88 7.19
C TYR A 166 9.19 -3.46 7.49
N GLY A 167 9.70 -2.43 6.81
CA GLY A 167 9.38 -1.03 7.08
C GLY A 167 7.89 -0.69 6.97
N ASN A 168 7.15 -1.36 6.08
CA ASN A 168 5.69 -1.24 5.99
C ASN A 168 4.97 -1.67 7.28
N PHE A 169 5.45 -2.73 7.93
CA PHE A 169 4.88 -3.21 9.20
C PHE A 169 5.23 -2.27 10.36
N VAL A 170 6.45 -1.73 10.37
CA VAL A 170 6.88 -0.75 11.38
C VAL A 170 6.04 0.52 11.28
N THR A 171 5.90 1.07 10.08
CA THR A 171 5.14 2.30 9.85
C THR A 171 3.65 2.10 10.11
N PHE A 172 3.10 0.94 9.76
CA PHE A 172 1.76 0.56 10.19
C PHE A 172 1.62 0.51 11.71
N TRP A 173 2.56 -0.11 12.42
CA TRP A 173 2.53 -0.17 13.88
C TRP A 173 2.58 1.23 14.51
N TRP A 174 3.40 2.13 13.97
CA TRP A 174 3.38 3.53 14.38
C TRP A 174 2.04 4.20 14.12
N GLY A 175 1.39 3.91 12.98
CA GLY A 175 0.03 4.33 12.68
C GLY A 175 -0.99 3.80 13.68
N VAL A 176 -0.89 2.54 14.10
CA VAL A 176 -1.77 1.95 15.12
C VAL A 176 -1.61 2.69 16.44
N MET A 177 -0.38 2.95 16.89
CA MET A 177 -0.14 3.70 18.13
C MET A 177 -0.64 5.15 18.02
N PHE A 178 -0.44 5.79 16.89
CA PHE A 178 -0.96 7.13 16.61
C PHE A 178 -2.49 7.18 16.68
N ALA A 179 -3.17 6.20 16.06
CA ALA A 179 -4.63 6.08 16.10
C ALA A 179 -5.13 5.71 17.50
N ALA A 180 -4.44 4.83 18.22
CA ALA A 180 -4.78 4.42 19.59
C ALA A 180 -4.70 5.59 20.59
N GLU A 181 -3.66 6.42 20.51
CA GLU A 181 -3.54 7.66 21.30
C GLU A 181 -4.72 8.59 21.03
N ARG A 182 -5.09 8.78 19.76
CA ARG A 182 -6.24 9.60 19.38
C ARG A 182 -7.55 9.04 19.91
N LEU A 183 -7.77 7.73 19.82
CA LEU A 183 -8.99 7.05 20.26
C LEU A 183 -9.19 7.08 21.78
N ARG A 184 -8.12 7.00 22.57
CA ARG A 184 -8.18 6.90 24.04
C ARG A 184 -8.02 8.24 24.75
N ASN A 185 -7.13 9.09 24.24
CA ASN A 185 -6.76 10.35 24.89
C ASN A 185 -7.33 11.59 24.18
N HIS A 186 -8.04 11.41 23.06
CA HIS A 186 -8.58 12.50 22.22
C HIS A 186 -7.52 13.53 21.77
N ARG A 187 -6.24 13.13 21.73
CA ARG A 187 -5.11 13.99 21.37
C ARG A 187 -4.35 13.41 20.19
N VAL A 188 -3.84 14.28 19.34
CA VAL A 188 -2.94 13.90 18.25
C VAL A 188 -1.53 13.79 18.82
N ASP A 189 -0.92 12.60 18.72
CA ASP A 189 0.44 12.37 19.17
C ASP A 189 1.46 12.54 18.04
N PHE A 190 1.98 13.76 17.91
CA PHE A 190 2.97 14.13 16.89
C PHE A 190 4.29 13.35 16.97
N ARG A 191 4.57 12.62 18.06
CA ARG A 191 5.81 11.81 18.17
C ARG A 191 5.91 10.79 17.05
N HIS A 192 4.82 10.10 16.71
CA HIS A 192 4.80 9.08 15.66
C HIS A 192 4.94 9.69 14.26
N LEU A 193 4.35 10.87 14.06
CA LEU A 193 4.52 11.63 12.82
C LEU A 193 5.97 12.11 12.66
N GLY A 194 6.61 12.53 13.75
CA GLY A 194 8.03 12.86 13.79
C GLY A 194 8.93 11.66 13.44
N MET A 195 8.64 10.48 13.99
CA MET A 195 9.35 9.23 13.64
C MET A 195 9.22 8.88 12.16
N LEU A 196 8.00 9.02 11.60
CA LEU A 196 7.78 8.86 10.16
C LEU A 196 8.61 9.87 9.37
N GLY A 197 8.61 11.14 9.74
CA GLY A 197 9.40 12.19 9.08
C GLY A 197 10.91 11.90 9.08
N ILE A 198 11.45 11.46 10.22
CA ILE A 198 12.85 11.04 10.36
C ILE A 198 13.14 9.83 9.45
N LEU A 199 12.24 8.83 9.44
CA LEU A 199 12.38 7.68 8.56
C LEU A 199 12.34 8.09 7.07
N MET A 200 11.46 9.01 6.68
CA MET A 200 11.38 9.51 5.30
C MET A 200 12.67 10.22 4.89
N LEU A 201 13.25 11.03 5.79
CA LEU A 201 14.55 11.65 5.56
C LEU A 201 15.64 10.61 5.37
N TYR A 202 15.67 9.57 6.20
CA TYR A 202 16.60 8.44 6.04
C TYR A 202 16.44 7.76 4.67
N MET A 203 15.20 7.49 4.25
CA MET A 203 14.91 6.86 2.96
C MET A 203 15.35 7.75 1.80
N PHE A 204 15.16 9.07 1.90
CA PHE A 204 15.66 10.03 0.93
C PHE A 204 17.19 9.98 0.80
N LEU A 205 17.91 10.03 1.93
CA LEU A 205 19.38 9.99 1.97
C LEU A 205 19.94 8.69 1.37
N THR A 206 19.23 7.58 1.56
CA THR A 206 19.58 6.27 0.99
C THR A 206 19.16 6.08 -0.46
N GLY A 207 18.71 7.14 -1.14
CA GLY A 207 18.39 7.12 -2.57
C GLY A 207 17.09 6.40 -2.91
N ASN A 208 16.19 6.22 -1.94
CA ASN A 208 14.88 5.63 -2.22
C ASN A 208 13.98 6.59 -3.02
N ARG A 209 13.15 6.01 -3.88
CA ARG A 209 12.23 6.72 -4.79
C ARG A 209 10.88 6.99 -4.11
N PHE A 210 10.01 7.72 -4.82
CA PHE A 210 8.60 7.97 -4.47
C PHE A 210 7.88 6.75 -3.88
N SER A 211 8.13 5.54 -4.42
CA SER A 211 7.55 4.28 -3.94
C SER A 211 7.72 4.03 -2.44
N ALA A 212 8.88 4.39 -1.86
CA ALA A 212 9.11 4.16 -0.43
C ALA A 212 8.30 5.13 0.43
N PHE A 213 8.26 6.41 0.04
CA PHE A 213 7.45 7.44 0.69
C PHE A 213 5.96 7.10 0.62
N TYR A 214 5.52 6.73 -0.58
CA TYR A 214 4.16 6.29 -0.83
C TYR A 214 3.79 5.07 0.00
N SER A 215 4.63 4.03 0.03
CA SER A 215 4.37 2.81 0.81
C SER A 215 4.33 3.10 2.31
N PHE A 216 5.41 3.64 2.88
CA PHE A 216 5.51 3.91 4.31
C PHE A 216 4.43 4.90 4.81
N GLY A 217 4.13 5.93 4.02
CA GLY A 217 3.06 6.87 4.33
C GLY A 217 1.68 6.20 4.31
N SER A 218 1.40 5.35 3.32
CA SER A 218 0.11 4.67 3.22
C SER A 218 -0.12 3.67 4.35
N PHE A 219 0.90 2.90 4.71
CA PHE A 219 0.81 1.95 5.83
C PHE A 219 0.67 2.66 7.18
N PHE A 220 1.32 3.82 7.36
CA PHE A 220 1.12 4.66 8.55
C PHE A 220 -0.29 5.24 8.64
N VAL A 221 -0.87 5.68 7.53
CA VAL A 221 -2.19 6.32 7.50
C VAL A 221 -3.34 5.30 7.60
N MET A 222 -3.13 4.04 7.20
CA MET A 222 -4.19 3.02 7.22
C MET A 222 -4.92 2.87 8.58
N PRO A 223 -4.23 2.73 9.74
CA PRO A 223 -4.90 2.68 11.04
C PRO A 223 -5.67 3.94 11.42
N LEU A 224 -5.36 5.10 10.81
CA LEU A 224 -6.07 6.36 11.07
C LEU A 224 -7.55 6.28 10.71
N ALA A 225 -7.93 5.37 9.80
CA ALA A 225 -9.33 5.08 9.49
C ALA A 225 -10.15 4.73 10.75
N ALA A 226 -9.55 4.09 11.76
CA ALA A 226 -10.19 3.80 13.04
C ALA A 226 -10.49 5.06 13.86
N ALA A 227 -9.54 6.00 13.94
CA ALA A 227 -9.74 7.27 14.64
C ALA A 227 -10.76 8.15 13.91
N ILE A 228 -10.67 8.23 12.58
CA ILE A 228 -11.64 8.94 11.73
C ILE A 228 -13.04 8.36 11.91
N ALA A 229 -13.16 7.02 12.00
CA ALA A 229 -14.45 6.38 12.27
C ALA A 229 -15.07 6.84 13.60
N ALA A 230 -14.26 7.00 14.66
CA ALA A 230 -14.73 7.48 15.94
C ALA A 230 -15.17 8.96 15.89
N ASP A 231 -14.40 9.81 15.21
CA ASP A 231 -14.69 11.26 15.12
C ASP A 231 -15.93 11.58 14.26
N ILE A 232 -16.31 10.70 13.33
CA ILE A 232 -17.51 10.88 12.48
C ILE A 232 -18.81 10.39 13.15
N ARG A 233 -18.72 9.59 14.23
CA ARG A 233 -19.85 8.92 14.90
C ARG A 233 -21.03 9.86 15.22
N ASP A 234 -20.73 11.09 15.62
CA ASP A 234 -21.71 11.95 16.29
C ASP A 234 -22.39 12.97 15.37
N ASN A 235 -22.06 13.05 14.08
CA ASN A 235 -22.68 14.04 13.20
C ASN A 235 -22.83 13.57 11.76
N ARG A 236 -24.06 13.20 11.37
CA ARG A 236 -24.50 12.93 9.99
C ARG A 236 -24.50 14.21 9.15
N SER A 237 -23.31 14.79 8.91
CA SER A 237 -23.21 15.82 7.88
C SER A 237 -23.29 15.15 6.52
N THR A 238 -24.21 15.63 5.69
CA THR A 238 -24.34 15.24 4.29
C THR A 238 -23.35 15.98 3.39
N ALA A 239 -22.61 16.96 3.93
CA ALA A 239 -21.66 17.74 3.14
C ALA A 239 -20.42 16.89 2.77
N PRO A 240 -20.00 16.91 1.48
CA PRO A 240 -18.82 16.18 1.03
C PRO A 240 -17.57 16.67 1.76
N PHE A 241 -16.65 15.76 2.10
CA PHE A 241 -15.41 16.06 2.82
C PHE A 241 -15.57 16.70 4.20
N SER A 242 -16.80 16.76 4.75
CA SER A 242 -17.03 17.29 6.10
C SER A 242 -16.25 16.55 7.20
N TRP A 243 -15.86 15.30 6.92
CA TRP A 243 -15.00 14.52 7.80
C TRP A 243 -13.60 15.14 8.01
N VAL A 244 -13.07 15.88 7.03
CA VAL A 244 -11.73 16.48 7.12
C VAL A 244 -11.68 17.53 8.23
N GLY A 245 -12.64 18.47 8.23
CA GLY A 245 -12.74 19.50 9.27
C GLY A 245 -13.17 18.97 10.63
N LYS A 246 -13.75 17.76 10.70
CA LYS A 246 -14.13 17.10 11.94
C LYS A 246 -13.00 16.29 12.57
N ALA A 247 -12.27 15.53 11.73
CA ALA A 247 -11.18 14.68 12.18
C ALA A 247 -9.91 15.47 12.50
N PHE A 248 -9.72 16.63 11.87
CA PHE A 248 -8.52 17.44 12.01
C PHE A 248 -8.85 18.87 12.41
N GLN A 249 -8.14 19.38 13.43
CA GLN A 249 -8.18 20.80 13.74
C GLN A 249 -7.41 21.58 12.68
N ARG A 250 -7.62 22.91 12.59
CA ARG A 250 -6.90 23.78 11.64
C ARG A 250 -5.38 23.63 11.76
N ARG A 251 -4.86 23.44 12.98
CA ARG A 251 -3.43 23.21 13.24
C ARG A 251 -2.94 21.88 12.66
N ASP A 252 -3.73 20.83 12.83
CA ASP A 252 -3.42 19.50 12.28
C ASP A 252 -3.42 19.54 10.75
N LEU A 253 -4.41 20.20 10.14
CA LEU A 253 -4.48 20.37 8.69
C LEU A 253 -3.27 21.11 8.12
N ILE A 254 -2.80 22.17 8.80
CA ILE A 254 -1.58 22.88 8.42
C ILE A 254 -0.36 21.95 8.53
N ALA A 255 -0.24 21.20 9.63
CA ALA A 255 0.88 20.27 9.82
C ALA A 255 0.88 19.16 8.75
N PHE A 256 -0.25 18.49 8.55
CA PHE A 256 -0.40 17.46 7.52
C PHE A 256 -0.18 18.01 6.11
N GLY A 257 -0.76 19.16 5.79
CA GLY A 257 -0.57 19.84 4.51
C GLY A 257 0.90 20.20 4.25
N THR A 258 1.60 20.69 5.27
CA THR A 258 3.03 21.02 5.18
C THR A 258 3.87 19.77 4.91
N ILE A 259 3.60 18.68 5.62
CA ILE A 259 4.28 17.40 5.43
C ILE A 259 4.00 16.83 4.03
N LEU A 260 2.76 16.92 3.56
CA LEU A 260 2.38 16.45 2.23
C LEU A 260 3.10 17.24 1.14
N VAL A 261 3.14 18.57 1.25
CA VAL A 261 3.87 19.44 0.31
C VAL A 261 5.36 19.12 0.33
N LEU A 262 5.96 18.98 1.53
CA LEU A 262 7.37 18.62 1.66
C LEU A 262 7.65 17.24 1.03
N ALA A 263 6.81 16.24 1.28
CA ALA A 263 6.93 14.92 0.70
C ALA A 263 6.82 14.95 -0.83
N ALA A 264 5.93 15.78 -1.38
CA ALA A 264 5.80 15.98 -2.82
C ALA A 264 7.06 16.62 -3.41
N ILE A 265 7.58 17.68 -2.79
CA ILE A 265 8.83 18.35 -3.22
C ILE A 265 9.99 17.36 -3.20
N VAL A 266 10.19 16.67 -2.07
CA VAL A 266 11.27 15.67 -1.89
C VAL A 266 11.15 14.55 -2.93
N SER A 267 9.94 14.09 -3.22
CA SER A 267 9.70 13.04 -4.22
C SER A 267 10.03 13.51 -5.63
N THR A 268 9.57 14.71 -6.02
CA THR A 268 9.85 15.29 -7.34
C THR A 268 11.34 15.54 -7.53
N VAL A 269 12.02 16.10 -6.53
CA VAL A 269 13.47 16.30 -6.54
C VAL A 269 14.20 14.96 -6.61
N GLY A 270 13.74 13.94 -5.88
CA GLY A 270 14.30 12.59 -5.93
C GLY A 270 14.16 11.93 -7.31
N ILE A 271 13.01 12.09 -7.97
CA ILE A 271 12.78 11.60 -9.33
C ILE A 271 13.69 12.32 -10.32
N TYR A 272 13.73 13.65 -10.27
CA TYR A 272 14.59 14.45 -11.14
C TYR A 272 16.07 14.09 -10.97
N ASN A 273 16.55 14.02 -9.73
CA ASN A 273 17.92 13.63 -9.42
C ASN A 273 18.25 12.22 -9.95
N ASN A 274 17.31 11.27 -9.88
CA ASN A 274 17.51 9.95 -10.45
C ASN A 274 17.61 9.97 -11.98
N LEU A 275 16.75 10.72 -12.67
CA LEU A 275 16.75 10.79 -14.12
C LEU A 275 17.98 11.53 -14.65
N ALA A 276 18.31 12.69 -14.08
CA ALA A 276 19.40 13.53 -14.53
C ALA A 276 20.78 13.03 -14.07
N ASN A 277 20.94 12.72 -12.78
CA ASN A 277 22.29 12.50 -12.22
C ASN A 277 22.69 11.03 -12.12
N VAL A 278 21.72 10.11 -12.02
CA VAL A 278 22.00 8.66 -11.94
C VAL A 278 21.89 8.02 -13.32
N ARG A 279 20.82 8.31 -14.06
CA ARG A 279 20.56 7.74 -15.39
C ARG A 279 21.10 8.57 -16.56
N GLN A 280 21.57 9.80 -16.29
CA GLN A 280 22.24 10.67 -17.25
C GLN A 280 21.41 11.06 -18.49
N TYR A 281 20.07 11.04 -18.38
CA TYR A 281 19.21 11.58 -19.45
C TYR A 281 19.40 13.09 -19.60
N GLN A 282 19.28 13.60 -20.83
CA GLN A 282 19.52 15.02 -21.14
C GLN A 282 18.30 15.71 -21.77
N GLY A 283 18.06 16.97 -21.40
CA GLY A 283 17.07 17.82 -22.04
C GLY A 283 15.65 17.22 -22.08
N GLU A 284 15.08 17.14 -23.28
CA GLU A 284 13.71 16.65 -23.52
C GLU A 284 13.53 15.15 -23.19
N GLU A 285 14.61 14.37 -23.19
CA GLU A 285 14.55 12.93 -22.85
C GLU A 285 14.08 12.72 -21.41
N ILE A 286 14.41 13.63 -20.48
CA ILE A 286 13.96 13.57 -19.09
C ILE A 286 12.43 13.65 -19.03
N LEU A 287 11.84 14.59 -19.80
CA LEU A 287 10.39 14.78 -19.84
C LEU A 287 9.70 13.60 -20.52
N SER A 288 10.25 13.09 -21.63
CA SER A 288 9.72 11.91 -22.31
C SER A 288 9.71 10.69 -21.38
N GLN A 289 10.84 10.41 -20.71
CA GLN A 289 10.96 9.31 -19.76
C GLN A 289 10.06 9.48 -18.54
N PHE A 290 9.86 10.71 -18.08
CA PHE A 290 8.92 11.01 -17.01
C PHE A 290 7.48 10.66 -17.40
N TRP A 291 7.03 11.12 -18.58
CA TRP A 291 5.69 10.83 -19.08
C TRP A 291 5.47 9.34 -19.33
N GLU A 292 6.45 8.65 -19.91
CA GLU A 292 6.37 7.22 -20.15
C GLU A 292 6.23 6.43 -18.84
N ARG A 293 7.01 6.77 -17.81
CA ARG A 293 6.90 6.18 -16.46
C ARG A 293 5.57 6.47 -15.78
N LEU A 294 4.97 7.62 -16.07
CA LEU A 294 3.74 8.05 -15.43
C LEU A 294 2.50 7.49 -16.13
N LEU A 295 2.48 7.41 -17.46
CA LEU A 295 1.26 7.12 -18.23
C LEU A 295 1.31 5.85 -19.07
N VAL A 296 2.49 5.27 -19.31
CA VAL A 296 2.65 4.09 -20.18
C VAL A 296 3.05 2.86 -19.37
N GLN A 297 4.21 2.90 -18.72
CA GLN A 297 4.79 1.77 -17.99
C GLN A 297 3.89 1.15 -16.90
N PRO A 298 3.03 1.89 -16.18
CA PRO A 298 2.15 1.28 -15.18
C PRO A 298 1.07 0.37 -15.75
N SER A 299 0.80 0.41 -17.05
CA SER A 299 -0.33 -0.32 -17.67
C SER A 299 0.00 -0.94 -19.04
N GLU A 300 1.25 -0.89 -19.49
CA GLU A 300 1.67 -1.50 -20.76
C GLU A 300 1.46 -3.03 -20.79
N LEU A 301 1.88 -3.75 -19.75
CA LEU A 301 1.61 -5.19 -19.63
C LEU A 301 0.11 -5.48 -19.53
N GLY A 302 -0.63 -4.54 -18.93
CA GLY A 302 -2.08 -4.56 -18.85
C GLY A 302 -2.75 -4.56 -20.21
N TRP A 303 -2.36 -3.58 -21.01
CA TRP A 303 -2.89 -3.41 -22.34
C TRP A 303 -2.53 -4.58 -23.26
N ILE A 304 -1.29 -5.10 -23.17
CA ILE A 304 -0.85 -6.24 -23.98
C ILE A 304 -1.56 -7.54 -23.58
N SER A 305 -1.79 -7.77 -22.27
CA SER A 305 -2.58 -8.92 -21.81
C SER A 305 -4.04 -8.81 -22.26
N TYR A 306 -4.62 -7.61 -22.23
CA TYR A 306 -5.96 -7.36 -22.79
C TYR A 306 -6.03 -7.77 -24.26
N GLU A 307 -5.08 -7.32 -25.08
CA GLU A 307 -5.03 -7.65 -26.51
C GLU A 307 -4.94 -9.17 -26.71
N ARG A 308 -4.06 -9.83 -25.97
CA ARG A 308 -3.84 -11.26 -26.06
C ARG A 308 -5.09 -12.07 -25.66
N VAL A 309 -5.65 -11.82 -24.47
CA VAL A 309 -6.76 -12.63 -23.94
C VAL A 309 -8.09 -12.28 -24.61
N PHE A 310 -8.40 -10.99 -24.79
CA PHE A 310 -9.72 -10.56 -25.22
C PHE A 310 -9.83 -10.33 -26.72
N SER A 311 -8.79 -9.79 -27.36
CA SER A 311 -8.83 -9.54 -28.81
C SER A 311 -8.45 -10.78 -29.62
N PHE A 312 -7.43 -11.52 -29.18
CA PHE A 312 -6.92 -12.68 -29.91
C PHE A 312 -7.34 -14.04 -29.35
N GLY A 313 -7.96 -14.08 -28.18
CA GLY A 313 -8.37 -15.33 -27.54
C GLY A 313 -7.21 -16.25 -27.14
N GLN A 314 -6.03 -15.66 -26.92
CA GLN A 314 -4.79 -16.39 -26.65
C GLN A 314 -4.54 -16.46 -25.14
N TRP A 315 -5.27 -17.31 -24.43
CA TRP A 315 -4.96 -17.62 -23.02
C TRP A 315 -4.75 -19.12 -22.86
N GLN A 316 -3.74 -19.50 -22.09
CA GLN A 316 -3.36 -20.90 -21.84
C GLN A 316 -3.29 -21.14 -20.32
N PRO A 317 -4.43 -21.41 -19.66
CA PRO A 317 -4.51 -21.52 -18.20
C PRO A 317 -3.49 -22.47 -17.59
N ASP A 318 -3.30 -23.64 -18.21
CA ASP A 318 -2.38 -24.66 -17.70
C ASP A 318 -0.93 -24.17 -17.74
N ARG A 319 -0.52 -23.55 -18.86
CA ARG A 319 0.81 -22.96 -19.01
C ARG A 319 1.04 -21.83 -18.02
N VAL A 320 0.03 -20.98 -17.81
CA VAL A 320 0.09 -19.88 -16.82
C VAL A 320 0.24 -20.47 -15.41
N TYR A 321 -0.57 -21.46 -15.05
CA TYR A 321 -0.51 -22.13 -13.75
C TYR A 321 0.86 -22.77 -13.50
N ASP A 322 1.34 -23.56 -14.46
CA ASP A 322 2.64 -24.23 -14.37
C ASP A 322 3.77 -23.22 -14.21
N PHE A 323 3.76 -22.13 -14.98
CA PHE A 323 4.77 -21.08 -14.85
C PHE A 323 4.70 -20.38 -13.49
N LEU A 324 3.50 -20.03 -13.01
CA LEU A 324 3.36 -19.25 -11.78
C LEU A 324 3.73 -20.04 -10.51
N PHE A 325 3.48 -21.35 -10.50
CA PHE A 325 3.53 -22.16 -9.28
C PHE A 325 4.51 -23.34 -9.31
N GLN A 326 4.86 -23.88 -10.48
CA GLN A 326 5.67 -25.09 -10.58
C GLN A 326 7.07 -24.81 -11.14
N ALA A 327 7.16 -24.13 -12.28
CA ALA A 327 8.40 -23.91 -13.01
C ALA A 327 8.58 -22.44 -13.46
N PRO A 328 8.63 -21.46 -12.52
CA PRO A 328 8.97 -20.08 -12.86
C PRO A 328 10.45 -19.94 -13.21
N LEU A 329 10.80 -18.83 -13.88
CA LEU A 329 12.22 -18.46 -14.11
C LEU A 329 12.96 -18.22 -12.79
N ASP A 330 12.34 -17.48 -11.85
CA ASP A 330 12.86 -17.30 -10.48
C ASP A 330 11.70 -17.38 -9.46
N ALA A 331 11.64 -18.50 -8.74
CA ALA A 331 10.63 -18.76 -7.71
C ALA A 331 10.75 -17.84 -6.48
N SER A 332 11.90 -17.20 -6.27
CA SER A 332 12.11 -16.30 -5.12
C SER A 332 11.46 -14.92 -5.32
N ARG A 333 11.01 -14.62 -6.54
CA ARG A 333 10.42 -13.33 -6.93
C ARG A 333 8.94 -13.47 -7.24
N ASN A 334 8.33 -12.33 -7.55
CA ASN A 334 6.98 -12.31 -8.08
C ASN A 334 6.98 -12.92 -9.50
N THR A 335 6.33 -14.07 -9.66
CA THR A 335 6.32 -14.87 -10.90
C THR A 335 5.40 -14.27 -11.97
N THR A 336 4.45 -13.43 -11.59
CA THR A 336 3.46 -12.88 -12.51
C THR A 336 4.06 -11.93 -13.54
N PRO A 337 4.84 -10.88 -13.19
CA PRO A 337 5.46 -10.05 -14.20
C PRO A 337 6.53 -10.79 -15.00
N GLN A 338 7.15 -11.85 -14.46
CA GLN A 338 8.07 -12.69 -15.23
C GLN A 338 7.32 -13.40 -16.37
N PHE A 339 6.14 -13.97 -16.07
CA PHE A 339 5.27 -14.58 -17.07
C PHE A 339 4.81 -13.55 -18.11
N LEU A 340 4.30 -12.40 -17.66
CA LEU A 340 3.80 -11.36 -18.56
C LEU A 340 4.92 -10.76 -19.43
N MET A 341 6.12 -10.61 -18.89
CA MET A 341 7.30 -10.20 -19.68
C MET A 341 7.65 -11.27 -20.70
N LEU A 342 7.70 -12.55 -20.32
CA LEU A 342 7.98 -13.66 -21.23
C LEU A 342 7.03 -13.67 -22.43
N GLU A 343 5.73 -13.51 -22.16
CA GLU A 343 4.72 -13.46 -23.23
C GLU A 343 4.75 -12.15 -24.05
N THR A 344 5.43 -11.11 -23.57
CA THR A 344 5.48 -9.80 -24.24
C THR A 344 6.74 -9.59 -25.06
N ILE A 345 7.91 -9.82 -24.47
CA ILE A 345 9.23 -9.55 -25.07
C ILE A 345 10.01 -10.84 -25.41
N GLY A 346 9.53 -12.01 -24.98
CA GLY A 346 10.15 -13.30 -25.27
C GLY A 346 11.49 -13.53 -24.56
N GLU A 347 12.12 -14.67 -24.88
CA GLU A 347 13.52 -14.94 -24.57
C GLU A 347 14.45 -14.52 -25.72
N PRO A 348 15.71 -14.15 -25.45
CA PRO A 348 16.41 -14.15 -24.15
C PRO A 348 16.19 -12.89 -23.30
N ARG A 349 15.47 -11.89 -23.83
CA ARG A 349 15.33 -10.55 -23.21
C ARG A 349 14.71 -10.61 -21.82
N THR A 350 13.74 -11.49 -21.61
CA THR A 350 13.10 -11.65 -20.29
C THR A 350 14.10 -12.11 -19.23
N TYR A 351 14.90 -13.13 -19.53
CA TYR A 351 15.94 -13.61 -18.62
C TYR A 351 17.00 -12.53 -18.34
N GLU A 352 17.44 -11.79 -19.35
CA GLU A 352 18.41 -10.69 -19.21
C GLU A 352 17.88 -9.59 -18.27
N HIS A 353 16.61 -9.21 -18.40
CA HIS A 353 16.02 -8.22 -17.50
C HIS A 353 15.89 -8.73 -16.06
N ILE A 354 15.41 -9.96 -15.86
CA ILE A 354 15.23 -10.53 -14.53
C ILE A 354 16.59 -10.68 -13.82
N SER A 355 17.59 -11.20 -14.53
CA SER A 355 18.95 -11.35 -13.99
C SER A 355 19.60 -10.01 -13.65
N GLY A 356 19.31 -8.96 -14.43
CA GLY A 356 19.68 -7.57 -14.14
C GLY A 356 18.90 -6.91 -12.98
N GLY A 357 17.95 -7.60 -12.35
CA GLY A 357 17.13 -7.05 -11.27
C GLY A 357 16.03 -6.09 -11.75
N PHE A 358 15.74 -6.10 -13.05
CA PHE A 358 14.68 -5.31 -13.67
C PHE A 358 13.37 -6.10 -13.72
N GLN A 359 12.25 -5.41 -13.51
CA GLN A 359 10.92 -5.99 -13.59
C GLN A 359 9.93 -4.90 -14.01
N PHE A 360 9.04 -5.25 -14.94
CA PHE A 360 8.01 -4.35 -15.42
C PHE A 360 6.95 -4.11 -14.34
N ALA A 361 6.25 -2.98 -14.42
CA ALA A 361 5.14 -2.68 -13.52
C ALA A 361 3.83 -3.32 -14.02
N GLY A 362 2.97 -3.74 -13.10
CA GLY A 362 1.67 -4.35 -13.41
C GLY A 362 1.54 -5.80 -12.97
N GLY A 363 0.44 -6.46 -13.36
CA GLY A 363 0.16 -7.87 -13.06
C GLY A 363 -1.25 -8.13 -12.55
N PHE A 364 -1.93 -7.12 -12.00
CA PHE A 364 -3.35 -7.18 -11.65
C PHE A 364 -4.19 -6.12 -12.39
N PRO A 365 -5.32 -6.42 -13.04
CA PRO A 365 -6.07 -7.68 -12.96
C PRO A 365 -5.61 -8.71 -13.99
N GLU A 366 -4.60 -8.38 -14.81
CA GLU A 366 -4.15 -9.15 -15.97
C GLU A 366 -4.03 -10.64 -15.69
N ILE A 367 -3.32 -11.00 -14.62
CA ILE A 367 -3.01 -12.40 -14.33
C ILE A 367 -4.24 -13.24 -14.04
N PHE A 368 -5.32 -12.62 -13.54
CA PHE A 368 -6.58 -13.35 -13.34
C PHE A 368 -7.22 -13.69 -14.68
N PHE A 369 -7.14 -12.81 -15.68
CA PHE A 369 -7.65 -13.08 -17.02
C PHE A 369 -6.78 -14.09 -17.77
N GLU A 370 -5.45 -14.04 -17.60
CA GLU A 370 -4.55 -15.04 -18.15
C GLU A 370 -4.80 -16.44 -17.57
N LEU A 371 -4.97 -16.52 -16.24
CA LEU A 371 -5.11 -17.78 -15.53
C LEU A 371 -6.51 -18.39 -15.65
N PHE A 372 -7.57 -17.58 -15.61
CA PHE A 372 -8.95 -18.06 -15.57
C PHE A 372 -9.75 -17.73 -16.83
N GLY A 373 -9.14 -17.06 -17.81
CA GLY A 373 -9.81 -16.60 -19.02
C GLY A 373 -10.78 -15.44 -18.79
N PRO A 374 -11.46 -14.97 -19.86
CA PRO A 374 -12.28 -13.76 -19.84
C PRO A 374 -13.58 -13.88 -19.02
N ILE A 375 -14.03 -15.10 -18.73
CA ILE A 375 -15.30 -15.37 -18.04
C ILE A 375 -15.08 -15.79 -16.58
N TYR A 376 -14.17 -16.73 -16.31
CA TYR A 376 -14.04 -17.27 -14.95
C TYR A 376 -13.18 -16.39 -14.03
N ALA A 377 -12.49 -15.36 -14.54
CA ALA A 377 -11.73 -14.44 -13.71
C ALA A 377 -12.60 -13.65 -12.70
N TRP A 378 -13.85 -13.31 -13.04
CA TRP A 378 -14.69 -12.40 -12.24
C TRP A 378 -15.00 -12.90 -10.82
N PRO A 379 -15.43 -14.16 -10.61
CA PRO A 379 -15.59 -14.70 -9.26
C PRO A 379 -14.31 -14.65 -8.42
N PHE A 380 -13.14 -14.92 -9.02
CA PHE A 380 -11.86 -14.88 -8.29
C PHE A 380 -11.46 -13.44 -7.92
N LEU A 381 -11.66 -12.48 -8.82
CA LEU A 381 -11.46 -11.06 -8.52
C LEU A 381 -12.35 -10.60 -7.36
N PHE A 382 -13.64 -10.96 -7.40
CA PHE A 382 -14.57 -10.63 -6.32
C PHE A 382 -14.19 -11.31 -5.00
N ALA A 383 -13.81 -12.61 -5.03
CA ALA A 383 -13.38 -13.34 -3.85
C ALA A 383 -12.11 -12.75 -3.22
N ALA A 384 -11.13 -12.37 -4.04
CA ALA A 384 -9.93 -11.68 -3.58
C ALA A 384 -10.27 -10.32 -2.94
N GLY A 385 -11.18 -9.57 -3.56
CA GLY A 385 -11.75 -8.34 -3.00
C GLY A 385 -12.41 -8.57 -1.65
N TYR A 386 -13.18 -9.65 -1.51
CA TYR A 386 -13.90 -10.00 -0.29
C TYR A 386 -12.96 -10.37 0.86
N ILE A 387 -11.92 -11.16 0.59
CA ILE A 387 -10.92 -11.51 1.60
C ILE A 387 -10.14 -10.26 2.02
N ALA A 388 -9.70 -9.43 1.06
CA ALA A 388 -9.00 -8.19 1.36
C ALA A 388 -9.86 -7.25 2.21
N ALA A 389 -11.12 -7.03 1.84
CA ALA A 389 -12.06 -6.21 2.60
C ALA A 389 -12.32 -6.77 4.00
N GLY A 390 -12.43 -8.10 4.14
CA GLY A 390 -12.59 -8.77 5.43
C GLY A 390 -11.39 -8.57 6.35
N LEU A 391 -10.17 -8.75 5.83
CA LEU A 391 -8.93 -8.50 6.58
C LEU A 391 -8.80 -7.01 6.94
N THR A 392 -9.10 -6.10 6.02
CA THR A 392 -9.13 -4.65 6.33
C THR A 392 -10.14 -4.36 7.44
N ALA A 393 -11.33 -4.95 7.41
CA ALA A 393 -12.33 -4.80 8.47
C ALA A 393 -11.83 -5.32 9.82
N VAL A 394 -11.17 -6.49 9.86
CA VAL A 394 -10.52 -7.02 11.06
C VAL A 394 -9.44 -6.06 11.58
N THR A 395 -8.64 -5.48 10.68
CA THR A 395 -7.62 -4.50 11.04
C THR A 395 -8.24 -3.27 11.71
N ILE A 396 -9.23 -2.64 11.07
CA ILE A 396 -9.88 -1.43 11.60
C ILE A 396 -10.63 -1.73 12.90
N LYS A 397 -11.40 -2.82 12.94
CA LYS A 397 -12.07 -3.29 14.16
C LYS A 397 -11.07 -3.53 15.29
N GLY A 398 -9.94 -4.16 14.98
CA GLY A 398 -8.90 -4.46 15.97
C GLY A 398 -8.31 -3.20 16.59
N VAL A 399 -8.03 -2.17 15.79
CA VAL A 399 -7.56 -0.87 16.30
C VAL A 399 -8.63 -0.19 17.16
N ILE A 400 -9.89 -0.16 16.70
CA ILE A 400 -11.01 0.42 17.45
C ILE A 400 -11.18 -0.23 18.82
N GLN A 401 -11.11 -1.57 18.88
CA GLN A 401 -11.38 -2.35 20.09
C GLN A 401 -10.13 -2.61 20.95
N GLY A 402 -8.96 -2.06 20.60
CA GLY A 402 -7.71 -2.30 21.33
C GLY A 402 -7.15 -3.73 21.19
N ARG A 403 -7.58 -4.46 20.16
CA ARG A 403 -7.12 -5.82 19.79
C ARG A 403 -5.92 -5.72 18.83
N TYR A 404 -4.81 -5.19 19.35
CA TYR A 404 -3.67 -4.79 18.53
C TYR A 404 -2.95 -5.98 17.86
N ALA A 405 -2.99 -7.18 18.46
CA ALA A 405 -2.36 -8.36 17.86
C ALA A 405 -3.12 -8.80 16.61
N SER A 406 -4.45 -8.90 16.68
CA SER A 406 -5.27 -9.20 15.48
C SER A 406 -5.14 -8.11 14.43
N ALA A 407 -5.06 -6.83 14.82
CA ALA A 407 -4.88 -5.74 13.86
C ALA A 407 -3.55 -5.87 13.08
N PHE A 408 -2.45 -6.15 13.79
CA PHE A 408 -1.13 -6.32 13.17
C PHE A 408 -1.02 -7.59 12.33
N LEU A 409 -1.48 -8.73 12.83
CA LEU A 409 -1.46 -10.00 12.09
C LEU A 409 -2.39 -9.98 10.89
N SER A 410 -3.52 -9.27 10.98
CA SER A 410 -4.42 -9.06 9.84
C SER A 410 -3.74 -8.28 8.73
N LEU A 411 -2.98 -7.23 9.05
CA LEU A 411 -2.14 -6.57 8.05
C LEU A 411 -1.14 -7.56 7.44
N TYR A 412 -0.54 -8.44 8.25
CA TYR A 412 0.47 -9.37 7.75
C TYR A 412 -0.07 -10.36 6.71
N VAL A 413 -1.32 -10.81 6.88
CA VAL A 413 -2.03 -11.62 5.90
C VAL A 413 -2.51 -10.77 4.71
N LEU A 414 -3.03 -9.57 4.98
CA LEU A 414 -3.50 -8.60 3.98
C LEU A 414 -2.38 -8.17 3.03
N PHE A 415 -1.13 -8.14 3.51
CA PHE A 415 0.04 -7.78 2.70
C PHE A 415 0.20 -8.68 1.47
N GLY A 416 -0.16 -9.96 1.56
CA GLY A 416 -0.20 -10.88 0.41
C GLY A 416 -1.16 -10.41 -0.69
N PHE A 417 -2.34 -9.95 -0.29
CA PHE A 417 -3.31 -9.36 -1.23
C PHE A 417 -2.85 -8.00 -1.77
N TYR A 418 -2.09 -7.21 -0.99
CA TYR A 418 -1.57 -5.94 -1.48
C TYR A 418 -0.50 -6.14 -2.57
N VAL A 419 0.41 -7.10 -2.39
CA VAL A 419 1.39 -7.43 -3.45
C VAL A 419 0.71 -8.04 -4.68
N MET A 420 -0.39 -8.76 -4.49
CA MET A 420 -1.26 -9.19 -5.58
C MET A 420 -1.88 -8.01 -6.34
N TYR A 421 -2.50 -7.03 -5.68
CA TYR A 421 -3.10 -5.88 -6.37
C TYR A 421 -2.08 -4.97 -7.08
N ILE A 422 -0.85 -4.92 -6.59
CA ILE A 422 0.20 -4.06 -7.16
C ILE A 422 0.94 -4.74 -8.30
N GLY A 423 1.37 -5.98 -8.09
CA GLY A 423 2.26 -6.70 -9.00
C GLY A 423 1.68 -7.98 -9.57
N GLY A 424 0.42 -8.31 -9.27
CA GLY A 424 -0.19 -9.58 -9.65
C GLY A 424 0.37 -10.80 -8.93
N MET A 425 1.20 -10.63 -7.90
CA MET A 425 1.87 -11.73 -7.21
C MET A 425 0.85 -12.72 -6.65
N LEU A 426 0.66 -13.87 -7.30
CA LEU A 426 -0.23 -14.95 -6.82
C LEU A 426 0.53 -16.03 -6.06
N ASN A 427 1.83 -16.20 -6.32
CA ASN A 427 2.68 -17.22 -5.70
C ASN A 427 2.93 -17.02 -4.18
N PHE A 428 2.41 -15.95 -3.55
CA PHE A 428 2.43 -15.87 -2.08
C PHE A 428 1.58 -16.99 -1.44
N VAL A 429 0.56 -17.50 -2.13
CA VAL A 429 -0.30 -18.58 -1.61
C VAL A 429 0.40 -19.93 -1.55
N SER A 430 1.44 -20.16 -2.37
CA SER A 430 2.24 -21.39 -2.33
C SER A 430 3.35 -21.32 -1.27
N THR A 431 3.57 -20.16 -0.66
CA THR A 431 4.61 -19.97 0.36
C THR A 431 4.14 -20.50 1.72
N PRO A 432 4.81 -21.50 2.34
CA PRO A 432 4.37 -22.06 3.62
C PRO A 432 4.27 -21.02 4.75
N LEU A 433 5.20 -20.05 4.77
CA LEU A 433 5.19 -18.94 5.74
C LEU A 433 3.93 -18.07 5.66
N TYR A 434 3.24 -18.02 4.51
CA TYR A 434 1.96 -17.31 4.41
C TYR A 434 0.88 -17.99 5.24
N TRP A 435 0.76 -19.31 5.16
CA TRP A 435 -0.20 -20.10 5.95
C TRP A 435 0.10 -20.08 7.44
N VAL A 436 1.37 -20.02 7.83
CA VAL A 436 1.76 -19.78 9.23
C VAL A 436 1.20 -18.43 9.73
N LYS A 437 1.25 -17.37 8.92
CA LYS A 437 0.66 -16.06 9.26
C LYS A 437 -0.85 -16.14 9.40
N VAL A 438 -1.53 -16.88 8.52
CA VAL A 438 -2.98 -17.12 8.60
C VAL A 438 -3.34 -17.86 9.89
N ALA A 439 -2.61 -18.92 10.23
CA ALA A 439 -2.80 -19.66 11.48
C ALA A 439 -2.55 -18.79 12.72
N ALA A 440 -1.50 -17.96 12.69
CA ALA A 440 -1.23 -17.01 13.77
C ALA A 440 -2.34 -15.96 13.94
N LEU A 441 -2.88 -15.44 12.84
CA LEU A 441 -4.04 -14.54 12.88
C LEU A 441 -5.27 -15.23 13.48
N ALA A 442 -5.57 -16.46 13.05
CA ALA A 442 -6.69 -17.23 13.60
C ALA A 442 -6.52 -17.47 15.11
N ALA A 443 -5.31 -17.84 15.55
CA ALA A 443 -5.00 -18.01 16.97
C ALA A 443 -5.16 -16.69 17.75
N ALA A 444 -4.66 -15.57 17.23
CA ALA A 444 -4.80 -14.26 17.87
C ALA A 444 -6.28 -13.83 18.00
N LEU A 445 -7.09 -14.04 16.95
CA LEU A 445 -8.52 -13.73 16.98
C LEU A 445 -9.25 -14.54 18.05
N LEU A 446 -8.94 -15.83 18.18
CA LEU A 446 -9.53 -16.71 19.19
C LEU A 446 -9.08 -16.33 20.61
N LEU A 447 -7.78 -16.08 20.80
CA LEU A 447 -7.20 -15.71 22.09
C LEU A 447 -7.72 -14.35 22.57
N GLU A 448 -7.71 -13.33 21.72
CA GLU A 448 -8.24 -12.00 22.07
C GLU A 448 -9.75 -12.04 22.32
N ALA A 449 -10.52 -12.86 21.58
CA ALA A 449 -11.95 -13.03 21.84
C ALA A 449 -12.22 -13.73 23.19
N ARG A 450 -11.38 -14.71 23.56
CA ARG A 450 -11.48 -15.40 24.85
C ARG A 450 -11.11 -14.47 26.00
N LEU A 451 -9.94 -13.83 25.92
CA LEU A 451 -9.44 -12.91 26.95
C LEU A 451 -10.37 -11.70 27.13
N ALA A 452 -10.98 -11.19 26.06
CA ALA A 452 -11.94 -10.10 26.15
C ALA A 452 -13.18 -10.46 27.00
N ARG A 453 -13.61 -11.74 27.03
CA ARG A 453 -14.70 -12.19 27.91
C ARG A 453 -14.31 -12.14 29.38
N GLU A 454 -13.02 -12.24 29.66
CA GLU A 454 -12.43 -12.16 31.01
C GLU A 454 -12.00 -10.71 31.34
N GLY A 455 -12.26 -9.73 30.46
CA GLY A 455 -11.84 -8.34 30.64
C GLY A 455 -10.33 -8.11 30.47
N LEU A 456 -9.61 -9.05 29.85
CA LEU A 456 -8.17 -8.99 29.68
C LEU A 456 -7.78 -8.74 28.21
N PRO A 457 -6.83 -7.83 27.92
CA PRO A 457 -6.27 -7.67 26.58
C PRO A 457 -5.06 -8.60 26.37
N LEU A 458 -4.91 -9.18 25.17
CA LEU A 458 -3.70 -9.93 24.81
C LEU A 458 -2.48 -9.01 24.74
N VAL A 459 -2.65 -7.81 24.16
CA VAL A 459 -1.64 -6.75 24.11
C VAL A 459 -2.20 -5.52 24.82
N PRO A 460 -1.89 -5.33 26.12
CA PRO A 460 -2.44 -4.22 26.88
C PRO A 460 -1.97 -2.85 26.39
N TRP A 461 -2.87 -1.88 26.38
CA TRP A 461 -2.52 -0.47 26.16
C TRP A 461 -1.71 0.12 27.32
N ALA A 462 -2.17 -0.15 28.54
CA ALA A 462 -1.55 0.27 29.79
C ALA A 462 -0.70 -0.89 30.33
N LEU A 463 0.62 -0.70 30.43
CA LEU A 463 1.54 -1.80 30.72
C LEU A 463 1.86 -1.91 32.22
N PHE A 464 2.42 -0.86 32.81
CA PHE A 464 2.75 -0.83 34.23
C PHE A 464 2.79 0.60 34.78
N ARG A 465 2.43 0.76 36.06
CA ARG A 465 2.49 2.04 36.77
C ARG A 465 3.90 2.28 37.29
N VAL A 466 4.44 3.47 37.05
CA VAL A 466 5.71 3.89 37.66
C VAL A 466 5.40 4.41 39.07
N PRO A 467 6.04 3.87 40.12
CA PRO A 467 5.89 4.40 41.47
C PRO A 467 6.28 5.88 41.47
N SER A 468 5.38 6.76 41.92
CA SER A 468 5.73 8.18 42.02
C SER A 468 6.70 8.38 43.19
N PHE A 469 7.96 8.68 42.87
CA PHE A 469 9.01 8.98 43.85
C PHE A 469 8.68 10.17 44.77
N ARG A 470 7.62 10.93 44.50
CA ARG A 470 7.15 12.03 45.34
C ARG A 470 6.56 11.59 46.69
N LYS A 471 6.16 10.33 46.87
CA LYS A 471 5.70 9.83 48.18
C LYS A 471 6.82 9.25 49.07
N ALA A 472 8.00 8.98 48.51
CA ALA A 472 9.15 8.45 49.27
C ALA A 472 9.99 9.54 49.97
N ARG A 473 9.62 10.82 49.83
CA ARG A 473 10.26 11.96 50.55
C ARG A 473 9.41 12.52 51.70
N ALA A 474 8.23 11.94 51.93
CA ALA A 474 7.29 12.36 52.99
C ALA A 474 7.07 11.26 54.05
N ALA A 475 7.86 10.20 53.99
CA ALA A 475 8.06 9.20 55.04
C ALA A 475 9.56 9.20 55.36
#